data_AF-A0A7S4REE0-F1
#
_entry.id   AF-A0A7S4REE0-F1
#
_cell.length_a   1.000
_cell.length_b   1.000
_cell.length_c   1.000
_cell.angle_alpha   90.00
_cell.angle_beta   90.00
_cell.angle_gamma   90.00
#
_symmetry.space_group_name_H-M   'P 1'
#
loop_
_entity.id
_entity.type
_entity.pdbx_description
1 polymer ?
#
loop_
_entity_poly.entity_id
_entity_poly.type
_entity_poly.pdbx_seq_one_letter_code
_entity_poly.pdbx_strand_id
1 'polypeptide(L)'
;YRVGMQTGDIQHAMFNAIQHIKIGFISGQNLIELEKKVLMFGKEMTEYNQMTSYQLLLTIKQAVTDLILSTNDPAVLNRKNIEQKSLLKQALDSNKMALLSDMYIYGGVVAYIFCAFDLALALVKKRQEMEQSMSRTSLLYGATAFYDGLIFLAKAHTPTECEEISEMSSIMSKMERFVQIGKHNCEHKMFLLEAEIKGKMGDHDEASRKYEMAIAAAEKSQFFHEQAIAYERAADFFLRINEQKKASHYYGKAHNLYLQWGAQGKADHLCKNIPF
;
A
#
# COMPACT_ATOMS: atom_id res chain seq x y z
N TYR A 1 -12.36 -21.42 -4.25
CA TYR A 1 -11.59 -22.24 -3.29
C TYR A 1 -12.31 -23.54 -2.92
N ARG A 2 -13.38 -23.52 -2.09
CA ARG A 2 -14.02 -24.76 -1.58
C ARG A 2 -14.48 -25.72 -2.68
N VAL A 3 -15.12 -25.20 -3.74
CA VAL A 3 -15.54 -26.01 -4.89
C VAL A 3 -14.32 -26.66 -5.55
N GLY A 4 -13.25 -25.91 -5.82
CA GLY A 4 -12.02 -26.47 -6.40
C GLY A 4 -11.37 -27.55 -5.53
N MET A 5 -11.37 -27.37 -4.20
CA MET A 5 -10.90 -28.42 -3.28
C MET A 5 -11.77 -29.68 -3.35
N GLN A 6 -13.09 -29.53 -3.45
CA GLN A 6 -14.04 -30.65 -3.54
C GLN A 6 -13.99 -31.37 -4.88
N THR A 7 -13.73 -30.66 -5.98
CA THR A 7 -13.67 -31.22 -7.34
C THR A 7 -12.27 -31.67 -7.74
N GLY A 8 -11.27 -31.53 -6.87
CA GLY A 8 -9.87 -31.85 -7.17
C GLY A 8 -9.14 -30.82 -8.04
N ASP A 9 -9.75 -29.67 -8.31
CA ASP A 9 -9.13 -28.56 -9.03
C ASP A 9 -8.28 -27.69 -8.08
N ILE A 10 -7.14 -28.26 -7.70
CA ILE A 10 -6.23 -27.68 -6.71
C ILE A 10 -5.59 -26.38 -7.23
N GLN A 11 -5.26 -26.30 -8.52
CA GLN A 11 -4.66 -25.10 -9.11
C GLN A 11 -5.59 -23.89 -8.97
N HIS A 12 -6.86 -24.02 -9.39
CA HIS A 12 -7.81 -22.92 -9.26
C HIS A 12 -8.20 -22.66 -7.81
N ALA A 13 -8.21 -23.69 -6.94
CA ALA A 13 -8.39 -23.48 -5.51
C ALA A 13 -7.30 -22.56 -4.95
N MET A 14 -6.02 -22.88 -5.18
CA MET A 14 -4.89 -22.10 -4.66
C MET A 14 -4.81 -20.70 -5.29
N PHE A 15 -5.10 -20.57 -6.59
CA PHE A 15 -5.19 -19.26 -7.24
C PHE A 15 -6.23 -18.37 -6.56
N ASN A 16 -7.43 -18.89 -6.30
CA ASN A 16 -8.49 -18.13 -5.62
C ASN A 16 -8.13 -17.78 -4.16
N ALA A 17 -7.41 -18.65 -3.44
CA ALA A 17 -6.93 -18.35 -2.10
C ALA A 17 -5.98 -17.15 -2.10
N ILE A 18 -5.08 -17.07 -3.08
CA ILE A 18 -4.18 -15.93 -3.25
C ILE A 18 -4.97 -14.66 -3.53
N GLN A 19 -5.91 -14.68 -4.49
CA GLN A 19 -6.70 -13.49 -4.80
C GLN A 19 -7.49 -12.99 -3.59
N HIS A 20 -8.04 -13.90 -2.78
CA HIS A 20 -8.70 -13.54 -1.53
C HIS A 20 -7.76 -12.82 -0.55
N ILE A 21 -6.52 -13.31 -0.39
CA ILE A 21 -5.52 -12.65 0.45
C ILE A 21 -5.14 -11.27 -0.10
N LYS A 22 -4.90 -11.17 -1.42
CA LYS A 22 -4.55 -9.91 -2.11
C LYS A 22 -5.61 -8.84 -1.89
N ILE A 23 -6.87 -9.20 -2.13
CA ILE A 23 -8.01 -8.32 -1.91
C ILE A 23 -8.13 -7.98 -0.43
N GLY A 24 -7.93 -8.95 0.47
CA GLY A 24 -7.93 -8.73 1.91
C GLY A 24 -6.92 -7.68 2.36
N PHE A 25 -5.70 -7.73 1.82
CA PHE A 25 -4.65 -6.72 2.11
C PHE A 25 -5.05 -5.33 1.62
N ILE A 26 -5.44 -5.22 0.35
CA ILE A 26 -5.78 -3.95 -0.32
C ILE A 26 -7.08 -3.32 0.23
N SER A 27 -7.99 -4.14 0.78
CA SER A 27 -9.22 -3.68 1.44
C SER A 27 -9.02 -3.39 2.93
N GLY A 28 -7.80 -3.50 3.46
CA GLY A 28 -7.53 -3.16 4.86
C GLY A 28 -8.10 -4.13 5.87
N GLN A 29 -8.27 -5.42 5.52
CA GLN A 29 -8.57 -6.44 6.53
C GLN A 29 -7.52 -6.40 7.64
N ASN A 30 -7.94 -6.72 8.86
CA ASN A 30 -7.03 -6.79 10.00
C ASN A 30 -5.85 -7.73 9.68
N LEU A 31 -4.63 -7.22 9.86
CA LEU A 31 -3.41 -7.89 9.42
C LEU A 31 -3.13 -9.18 10.20
N ILE A 32 -3.52 -9.26 11.47
CA ILE A 32 -3.35 -10.46 12.29
C ILE A 32 -4.23 -11.60 11.76
N GLU A 33 -5.47 -11.30 11.39
CA GLU A 33 -6.37 -12.28 10.76
C GLU A 33 -5.91 -12.66 9.35
N LEU A 34 -5.33 -11.71 8.62
CA LEU A 34 -4.77 -11.97 7.29
C LEU A 34 -3.52 -12.84 7.37
N GLU A 35 -2.65 -12.63 8.35
CA GLU A 35 -1.46 -13.44 8.62
C GLU A 35 -1.82 -14.90 8.88
N LYS A 36 -2.85 -15.16 9.70
CA LYS A 36 -3.36 -16.53 9.93
C LYS A 36 -3.76 -17.22 8.62
N LYS A 37 -4.48 -16.52 7.74
CA LYS A 37 -4.87 -17.05 6.41
C LYS A 37 -3.65 -17.31 5.54
N VAL A 38 -2.68 -16.40 5.54
CA VAL A 38 -1.44 -16.55 4.78
C VAL A 38 -0.66 -17.79 5.25
N LEU A 39 -0.53 -18.02 6.55
CA LEU A 39 0.16 -19.20 7.08
C LEU A 39 -0.59 -20.49 6.75
N MET A 40 -1.91 -20.50 6.90
CA MET A 40 -2.77 -21.64 6.58
C MET A 40 -2.66 -22.04 5.10
N PHE A 41 -2.90 -21.10 4.18
CA PHE A 41 -2.81 -21.37 2.74
C PHE A 41 -1.37 -21.64 2.29
N GLY A 42 -0.37 -21.06 2.96
CA GLY A 42 1.03 -21.34 2.68
C GLY A 42 1.37 -22.81 2.94
N LYS A 43 0.89 -23.37 4.07
CA LYS A 43 1.03 -24.78 4.39
C LYS A 43 0.36 -25.67 3.34
N GLU A 44 -0.90 -25.39 3.01
CA GLU A 44 -1.61 -26.16 1.97
C GLU A 44 -0.91 -26.11 0.62
N MET A 45 -0.45 -24.94 0.17
CA MET A 45 0.26 -24.82 -1.10
C MET A 45 1.54 -25.64 -1.15
N THR A 46 2.26 -25.75 -0.03
CA THR A 46 3.43 -26.64 0.06
C THR A 46 3.05 -28.11 0.05
N GLU A 47 2.00 -28.52 0.76
CA GLU A 47 1.52 -29.91 0.80
C GLU A 47 1.04 -30.41 -0.58
N TYR A 48 0.39 -29.53 -1.35
CA TYR A 48 -0.10 -29.84 -2.69
C TYR A 48 0.90 -29.51 -3.82
N ASN A 49 2.17 -29.21 -3.50
CA ASN A 49 3.22 -28.87 -4.46
C ASN A 49 2.88 -27.68 -5.39
N GLN A 50 2.07 -26.72 -4.94
CA GLN A 50 1.66 -25.54 -5.70
C GLN A 50 2.68 -24.40 -5.55
N MET A 51 3.91 -24.63 -6.01
CA MET A 51 5.04 -23.73 -5.73
C MET A 51 4.91 -22.34 -6.36
N THR A 52 4.33 -22.21 -7.55
CA THR A 52 4.07 -20.89 -8.16
C THR A 52 3.11 -20.06 -7.31
N SER A 53 2.04 -20.69 -6.84
CA SER A 53 1.06 -20.08 -5.93
C SER A 53 1.72 -19.68 -4.61
N TYR A 54 2.55 -20.56 -4.04
CA TYR A 54 3.31 -20.27 -2.83
C TYR A 54 4.24 -19.07 -3.00
N GLN A 55 4.96 -18.94 -4.13
CA GLN A 55 5.83 -17.79 -4.39
C GLN A 55 5.06 -16.46 -4.45
N LEU A 56 3.88 -16.44 -5.08
CA LEU A 56 3.02 -15.26 -5.10
C LEU A 56 2.52 -14.91 -3.70
N LEU A 57 2.14 -15.92 -2.91
CA LEU A 57 1.72 -15.74 -1.52
C LEU A 57 2.82 -15.13 -0.65
N LEU A 58 4.09 -15.51 -0.87
CA LEU A 58 5.22 -14.97 -0.11
C LEU A 58 5.37 -13.45 -0.23
N THR A 59 4.99 -12.87 -1.38
CA THR A 59 5.06 -11.40 -1.56
C THR A 59 4.13 -10.65 -0.60
N ILE A 60 2.91 -11.16 -0.41
CA ILE A 60 1.93 -10.55 0.51
C ILE A 60 2.27 -10.91 1.95
N LYS A 61 2.69 -12.16 2.20
CA LYS A 61 3.19 -12.58 3.51
C LYS A 61 4.23 -11.60 4.03
N GLN A 62 5.17 -11.24 3.17
CA GLN A 62 6.22 -10.30 3.53
C GLN A 62 5.65 -8.94 3.90
N ALA A 63 4.77 -8.38 3.09
CA ALA A 63 4.17 -7.07 3.35
C ALA A 63 3.36 -7.04 4.66
N VAL A 64 2.58 -8.10 4.92
CA VAL A 64 1.84 -8.30 6.18
C VAL A 64 2.81 -8.37 7.36
N THR A 65 3.87 -9.19 7.24
CA THR A 65 4.89 -9.35 8.28
C THR A 65 5.57 -8.01 8.60
N ASP A 66 5.88 -7.22 7.58
CA ASP A 66 6.58 -5.93 7.74
C ASP A 66 5.75 -4.90 8.47
N LEU A 67 4.43 -4.92 8.23
CA LEU A 67 3.50 -4.01 8.89
C LEU A 67 3.19 -4.47 10.33
N ILE A 68 3.19 -5.78 10.60
CA ILE A 68 2.97 -6.33 11.95
C ILE A 68 4.24 -6.19 12.80
N LEU A 69 5.41 -6.58 12.29
CA LEU A 69 6.62 -6.71 13.10
C LEU A 69 7.44 -5.42 13.14
N SER A 70 7.78 -4.98 14.36
CA SER A 70 8.77 -3.93 14.61
C SER A 70 10.18 -4.51 14.53
N THR A 71 10.64 -4.93 13.34
CA THR A 71 11.94 -5.60 13.21
C THR A 71 13.09 -4.61 13.29
N ASN A 72 13.61 -4.36 14.49
CA ASN A 72 14.87 -3.63 14.67
C ASN A 72 16.09 -4.57 14.78
N ASP A 73 15.89 -5.90 14.75
CA ASP A 73 16.96 -6.89 14.78
C ASP A 73 17.69 -6.93 13.41
N PRO A 74 18.98 -6.52 13.35
CA PRO A 74 19.75 -6.51 12.11
C PRO A 74 19.91 -7.89 11.46
N ALA A 75 19.94 -8.97 12.24
CA ALA A 75 20.12 -10.33 11.72
C ALA A 75 18.85 -10.83 11.00
N VAL A 76 17.68 -10.51 11.55
CA VAL A 76 16.38 -10.81 10.92
C VAL A 76 16.20 -10.00 9.64
N LEU A 77 16.52 -8.71 9.68
CA LEU A 77 16.49 -7.82 8.51
C LEU A 77 17.43 -8.31 7.40
N ASN A 78 18.65 -8.73 7.74
CA ASN A 78 19.61 -9.22 6.76
C ASN A 78 19.14 -10.51 6.08
N ARG A 79 18.62 -11.48 6.86
CA ARG A 79 18.07 -12.73 6.31
C ARG A 79 16.92 -12.46 5.33
N LYS A 80 15.97 -11.63 5.75
CA LYS A 80 14.85 -11.17 4.92
C LYS A 80 15.35 -10.54 3.61
N ASN A 81 16.35 -9.67 3.69
CA ASN A 81 16.94 -9.02 2.51
C ASN A 81 17.57 -10.04 1.55
N ILE A 82 18.23 -11.08 2.06
CA ILE A 82 18.82 -12.15 1.25
C ILE A 82 17.72 -12.94 0.53
N GLU A 83 16.68 -13.37 1.26
CA GLU A 83 15.56 -14.13 0.69
C GLU A 83 14.82 -13.33 -0.39
N GLN A 84 14.53 -12.06 -0.15
CA GLN A 84 13.89 -11.18 -1.14
C GLN A 84 14.75 -10.97 -2.38
N LYS A 85 16.06 -10.74 -2.23
CA LYS A 85 16.97 -10.59 -3.37
C LYS A 85 17.05 -11.86 -4.20
N SER A 86 17.06 -13.02 -3.55
CA SER A 86 17.05 -14.32 -4.23
C SER A 86 15.76 -14.52 -5.04
N LEU A 87 14.61 -14.25 -4.43
CA LEU A 87 13.30 -14.37 -5.10
C LEU A 87 13.17 -13.38 -6.27
N LEU A 88 13.61 -12.12 -6.08
CA LEU A 88 13.61 -11.10 -7.12
C LEU A 88 14.48 -11.53 -8.31
N LYS A 89 15.70 -12.01 -8.04
CA LYS A 89 16.61 -12.49 -9.09
C LYS A 89 15.98 -13.65 -9.86
N GLN A 90 15.42 -14.63 -9.16
CA GLN A 90 14.73 -15.74 -9.82
C GLN A 90 13.55 -15.26 -10.68
N ALA A 91 12.79 -14.28 -10.20
CA ALA A 91 11.65 -13.73 -10.91
C ALA A 91 12.06 -12.99 -12.19
N LEU A 92 13.18 -12.24 -12.15
CA LEU A 92 13.77 -11.58 -13.31
C LEU A 92 14.30 -12.60 -14.32
N ASP A 93 15.14 -13.54 -13.87
CA ASP A 93 15.77 -14.55 -14.73
C ASP A 93 14.73 -15.45 -15.43
N SER A 94 13.61 -15.74 -14.75
CA SER A 94 12.53 -16.60 -15.26
C SER A 94 11.33 -15.83 -15.83
N ASN A 95 11.45 -14.51 -15.98
CA ASN A 95 10.39 -13.63 -16.52
C ASN A 95 9.01 -13.81 -15.84
N LYS A 96 8.98 -14.02 -14.50
CA LYS A 96 7.76 -14.25 -13.72
C LYS A 96 7.02 -12.95 -13.45
N MET A 97 6.35 -12.41 -14.45
CA MET A 97 5.74 -11.08 -14.41
C MET A 97 4.74 -10.87 -13.27
N ALA A 98 3.88 -11.85 -12.99
CA ALA A 98 2.93 -11.74 -11.89
C ALA A 98 3.63 -11.59 -10.53
N LEU A 99 4.74 -12.31 -10.34
CA LEU A 99 5.54 -12.24 -9.13
C LEU A 99 6.26 -10.89 -9.02
N LEU A 100 6.88 -10.42 -10.11
CA LEU A 100 7.53 -9.10 -10.16
C LEU A 100 6.54 -7.97 -9.87
N SER A 101 5.36 -8.02 -10.49
CA SER A 101 4.29 -7.05 -10.28
C SER A 101 3.87 -7.00 -8.82
N ASP A 102 3.59 -8.15 -8.18
CA ASP A 102 3.23 -8.22 -6.77
C ASP A 102 4.35 -7.66 -5.87
N MET A 103 5.61 -8.03 -6.13
CA MET A 103 6.75 -7.54 -5.34
C MET A 103 6.86 -6.01 -5.41
N TYR A 104 6.70 -5.41 -6.58
CA TYR A 104 6.76 -3.96 -6.73
C TYR A 104 5.54 -3.25 -6.16
N ILE A 105 4.34 -3.83 -6.27
CA ILE A 105 3.12 -3.28 -5.68
C ILE A 105 3.22 -3.29 -4.16
N TYR A 106 3.39 -4.45 -3.53
CA TYR A 106 3.37 -4.55 -2.07
C TYR A 106 4.60 -3.91 -1.44
N GLY A 107 5.77 -4.05 -2.07
CA GLY A 107 6.98 -3.35 -1.64
C GLY A 107 6.81 -1.83 -1.70
N GLY A 108 6.20 -1.30 -2.77
CA GLY A 108 5.93 0.13 -2.91
C GLY A 108 4.96 0.65 -1.86
N VAL A 109 3.86 -0.08 -1.61
CA VAL A 109 2.88 0.27 -0.58
C VAL A 109 3.50 0.27 0.82
N VAL A 110 4.25 -0.79 1.17
CA VAL A 110 4.92 -0.88 2.48
C VAL A 110 5.98 0.21 2.62
N ALA A 111 6.82 0.43 1.60
CA ALA A 111 7.81 1.49 1.61
C ALA A 111 7.16 2.88 1.80
N TYR A 112 6.04 3.15 1.14
CA TYR A 112 5.28 4.37 1.34
C TYR A 112 4.74 4.50 2.77
N ILE A 113 4.11 3.45 3.30
CA ILE A 113 3.57 3.44 4.67
C ILE A 113 4.69 3.71 5.69
N PHE A 114 5.90 3.18 5.48
CA PHE A 114 7.07 3.46 6.33
C PHE A 114 7.82 4.76 5.97
N CYS A 115 7.25 5.62 5.14
CA CYS A 115 7.85 6.90 4.70
C CYS A 115 9.19 6.76 3.97
N ALA A 116 9.52 5.56 3.46
CA ALA A 116 10.70 5.30 2.63
C ALA A 116 10.41 5.70 1.17
N PHE A 117 10.13 6.98 0.95
CA PHE A 117 9.57 7.50 -0.31
C PHE A 117 10.47 7.28 -1.54
N ASP A 118 11.80 7.32 -1.38
CA ASP A 118 12.74 7.05 -2.47
C ASP A 118 12.64 5.60 -2.96
N LEU A 119 12.57 4.65 -2.01
CA LEU A 119 12.37 3.24 -2.33
C LEU A 119 11.00 3.01 -2.98
N ALA A 120 9.96 3.63 -2.43
CA ALA A 120 8.60 3.52 -2.96
C ALA A 120 8.52 4.00 -4.43
N LEU A 121 9.11 5.16 -4.73
CA LEU A 121 9.16 5.71 -6.09
C LEU A 121 9.96 4.82 -7.05
N ALA A 122 11.11 4.29 -6.61
CA ALA A 122 11.92 3.38 -7.42
C ALA A 122 11.16 2.10 -7.79
N LEU A 123 10.36 1.55 -6.87
CA LEU A 123 9.54 0.37 -7.12
C LEU A 123 8.36 0.65 -8.07
N VAL A 124 7.70 1.81 -7.93
CA VAL A 124 6.66 2.25 -8.87
C VAL A 124 7.21 2.41 -10.28
N LYS A 125 8.36 3.07 -10.46
CA LYS A 125 8.99 3.25 -11.78
C LYS A 125 9.34 1.92 -12.43
N LYS A 126 9.96 0.99 -11.69
CA LYS A 126 10.25 -0.37 -12.19
C LYS A 126 9.00 -1.12 -12.63
N ARG A 127 7.89 -0.97 -11.90
CA ARG A 127 6.61 -1.56 -12.28
C ARG A 127 6.06 -0.91 -13.55
N GLN A 128 6.11 0.41 -13.67
CA GLN A 128 5.65 1.14 -14.86
C GLN A 128 6.46 0.77 -16.11
N GLU A 129 7.79 0.66 -16.01
CA GLU A 129 8.66 0.19 -17.11
C GLU A 129 8.24 -1.20 -17.60
N MET A 130 7.99 -2.11 -16.65
CA MET A 130 7.51 -3.47 -16.95
C MET A 130 6.12 -3.44 -17.62
N GLU A 131 5.19 -2.61 -17.14
CA GLU A 131 3.84 -2.46 -17.70
C GLU A 131 3.79 -1.74 -19.06
N GLN A 132 4.79 -0.92 -19.39
CA GLN A 132 4.89 -0.29 -20.73
C GLN A 132 5.34 -1.30 -21.78
N SER A 133 6.17 -2.26 -21.38
CA SER A 133 6.69 -3.28 -22.30
C SER A 133 5.65 -4.32 -22.73
N MET A 134 4.58 -4.54 -21.95
CA MET A 134 3.62 -5.64 -22.14
C MET A 134 2.24 -5.32 -21.53
N SER A 135 1.19 -6.02 -21.98
CA SER A 135 -0.19 -5.81 -21.51
C SER A 135 -0.35 -5.86 -19.98
N ARG A 136 -1.14 -4.93 -19.44
CA ARG A 136 -1.46 -4.80 -18.00
C ARG A 136 -2.19 -6.06 -17.51
N THR A 137 -1.62 -6.75 -16.53
CA THR A 137 -2.13 -8.05 -16.04
C THR A 137 -2.68 -8.04 -14.61
N SER A 138 -2.56 -6.92 -13.87
CA SER A 138 -2.95 -6.88 -12.45
C SER A 138 -4.41 -6.47 -12.23
N LEU A 139 -5.17 -7.34 -11.53
CA LEU A 139 -6.53 -7.10 -11.04
C LEU A 139 -6.60 -5.95 -10.00
N LEU A 140 -5.47 -5.50 -9.46
CA LEU A 140 -5.38 -4.50 -8.39
C LEU A 140 -5.17 -3.07 -8.90
N TYR A 141 -5.23 -2.84 -10.22
CA TYR A 141 -4.88 -1.57 -10.87
C TYR A 141 -5.55 -0.32 -10.26
N GLY A 142 -6.79 -0.44 -9.79
CA GLY A 142 -7.48 0.70 -9.16
C GLY A 142 -6.94 1.07 -7.78
N ALA A 143 -6.48 0.09 -7.00
CA ALA A 143 -5.88 0.35 -5.69
C ALA A 143 -4.44 0.84 -5.82
N THR A 144 -3.70 0.37 -6.82
CA THR A 144 -2.32 0.82 -7.06
C THR A 144 -2.27 2.29 -7.47
N ALA A 145 -3.22 2.77 -8.27
CA ALA A 145 -3.26 4.17 -8.72
C ALA A 145 -3.27 5.18 -7.56
N PHE A 146 -3.97 4.87 -6.47
CA PHE A 146 -4.01 5.73 -5.28
C PHE A 146 -2.66 5.81 -4.57
N TYR A 147 -2.03 4.66 -4.29
CA TYR A 147 -0.71 4.63 -3.68
C TYR A 147 0.36 5.24 -4.58
N ASP A 148 0.26 5.06 -5.90
CA ASP A 148 1.16 5.70 -6.85
C ASP A 148 1.07 7.22 -6.74
N GLY A 149 -0.14 7.77 -6.72
CA GLY A 149 -0.36 9.22 -6.55
C GLY A 149 0.29 9.75 -5.28
N LEU A 150 0.06 9.06 -4.17
CA LEU A 150 0.67 9.41 -2.90
C LEU A 150 2.21 9.32 -2.92
N ILE A 151 2.78 8.30 -3.56
CA ILE A 151 4.23 8.12 -3.69
C ILE A 151 4.86 9.23 -4.52
N PHE A 152 4.26 9.56 -5.67
CA PHE A 152 4.71 10.67 -6.51
C PHE A 152 4.60 12.01 -5.76
N LEU A 153 3.48 12.26 -5.09
CA LEU A 153 3.31 13.47 -4.27
C LEU A 153 4.36 13.54 -3.17
N ALA A 154 4.63 12.46 -2.43
CA ALA A 154 5.61 12.49 -1.36
C ALA A 154 7.02 12.92 -1.82
N LYS A 155 7.39 12.63 -3.07
CA LYS A 155 8.70 13.01 -3.65
C LYS A 155 8.72 14.34 -4.38
N ALA A 156 7.59 14.80 -4.92
CA ALA A 156 7.48 16.08 -5.59
C ALA A 156 7.77 17.22 -4.61
N HIS A 157 8.75 18.08 -4.89
CA HIS A 157 9.05 19.24 -4.03
C HIS A 157 8.01 20.35 -4.25
N THR A 158 7.68 20.55 -5.52
CA THR A 158 6.56 21.34 -6.04
C THR A 158 6.38 20.81 -7.47
N PRO A 159 5.16 20.62 -8.02
CA PRO A 159 5.01 20.18 -9.41
C PRO A 159 5.46 21.32 -10.34
N THR A 160 6.76 21.41 -10.58
CA THR A 160 7.40 22.39 -11.48
C THR A 160 7.95 21.72 -12.73
N GLU A 161 8.17 20.40 -12.68
CA GLU A 161 8.66 19.62 -13.81
C GLU A 161 7.50 19.03 -14.62
N CYS A 162 7.57 19.12 -15.95
CA CYS A 162 6.52 18.66 -16.86
C CYS A 162 6.15 17.18 -16.67
N GLU A 163 7.13 16.33 -16.34
CA GLU A 163 6.91 14.89 -16.12
C GLU A 163 6.08 14.62 -14.86
N GLU A 164 6.39 15.30 -13.75
CA GLU A 164 5.65 15.17 -12.49
C GLU A 164 4.20 15.66 -12.64
N ILE A 165 4.00 16.77 -13.37
CA ILE A 165 2.68 17.33 -13.65
C ILE A 165 1.86 16.38 -14.52
N SER A 166 2.46 15.79 -15.55
CA SER A 166 1.80 14.83 -16.45
C SER A 166 1.36 13.57 -15.72
N GLU A 167 2.24 12.99 -14.91
CA GLU A 167 1.92 11.80 -14.12
C GLU A 167 0.85 12.09 -13.07
N MET A 168 0.94 13.24 -12.39
CA MET A 168 -0.08 13.67 -11.43
C MET A 168 -1.44 13.83 -12.09
N SER A 169 -1.49 14.48 -13.25
CA SER A 169 -2.72 14.67 -14.02
C SER A 169 -3.32 13.33 -14.46
N SER A 170 -2.47 12.41 -14.91
CA SER A 170 -2.87 11.04 -15.29
C SER A 170 -3.47 10.28 -14.11
N ILE A 171 -2.88 10.39 -12.91
CA ILE A 171 -3.38 9.73 -11.70
C ILE A 171 -4.71 10.36 -11.26
N MET A 172 -4.80 11.69 -11.24
CA MET A 172 -6.04 12.40 -10.89
C MET A 172 -7.19 12.05 -11.84
N SER A 173 -6.97 12.07 -13.16
CA SER A 173 -8.01 11.68 -14.13
C SER A 173 -8.47 10.23 -13.97
N LYS A 174 -7.57 9.31 -13.60
CA LYS A 174 -7.94 7.91 -13.29
C LYS A 174 -8.81 7.84 -12.04
N MET A 175 -8.47 8.58 -11.00
CA MET A 175 -9.22 8.62 -9.74
C MET A 175 -10.60 9.26 -9.91
N GLU A 176 -10.69 10.35 -10.66
CA GLU A 176 -11.97 10.99 -11.04
C GLU A 176 -12.87 10.03 -11.79
N ARG A 177 -12.31 9.29 -12.77
CA ARG A 177 -13.06 8.26 -13.49
C ARG A 177 -13.61 7.19 -12.54
N PHE A 178 -12.87 6.79 -11.51
CA PHE A 178 -13.36 5.81 -10.52
C PHE A 178 -14.49 6.35 -9.66
N VAL A 179 -14.43 7.62 -9.26
CA VAL A 179 -15.52 8.26 -8.51
C VAL A 179 -16.77 8.40 -9.40
N GLN A 180 -16.61 8.84 -10.65
CA GLN A 180 -17.73 9.03 -11.60
C GLN A 180 -18.50 7.73 -11.90
N ILE A 181 -17.84 6.57 -11.92
CA ILE A 181 -18.50 5.27 -12.12
C ILE A 181 -19.12 4.69 -10.83
N GLY A 182 -19.30 5.51 -9.79
CA GLY A 182 -20.05 5.15 -8.57
C GLY A 182 -19.26 4.32 -7.57
N LYS A 183 -17.92 4.32 -7.63
CA LYS A 183 -17.11 3.67 -6.59
C LYS A 183 -16.96 4.61 -5.39
N HIS A 184 -17.96 4.62 -4.51
CA HIS A 184 -17.93 5.36 -3.24
C HIS A 184 -16.66 5.09 -2.41
N ASN A 185 -16.04 3.92 -2.60
CA ASN A 185 -14.76 3.53 -2.01
C ASN A 185 -13.53 4.32 -2.53
N CYS A 186 -13.72 5.35 -3.36
CA CYS A 186 -12.65 6.16 -3.93
C CYS A 186 -12.71 7.65 -3.53
N GLU A 187 -13.78 8.12 -2.87
CA GLU A 187 -13.96 9.54 -2.54
C GLU A 187 -12.87 10.05 -1.57
N HIS A 188 -12.61 9.32 -0.48
CA HIS A 188 -11.57 9.69 0.48
C HIS A 188 -10.17 9.71 -0.14
N LYS A 189 -9.92 8.84 -1.12
CA LYS A 189 -8.66 8.77 -1.86
C LYS A 189 -8.45 10.02 -2.70
N MET A 190 -9.50 10.48 -3.39
CA MET A 190 -9.45 11.73 -4.16
C MET A 190 -9.19 12.94 -3.24
N PHE A 191 -9.97 13.08 -2.17
CA PHE A 191 -9.78 14.20 -1.24
C PHE A 191 -8.38 14.23 -0.63
N LEU A 192 -7.80 13.07 -0.33
CA LEU A 192 -6.44 13.01 0.20
C LEU A 192 -5.39 13.47 -0.82
N LEU A 193 -5.51 13.03 -2.08
CA LEU A 193 -4.61 13.47 -3.15
C LEU A 193 -4.74 14.99 -3.38
N GLU A 194 -5.96 15.51 -3.41
CA GLU A 194 -6.21 16.95 -3.52
C GLU A 194 -5.61 17.74 -2.34
N ALA A 195 -5.72 17.22 -1.11
CA ALA A 195 -5.15 17.84 0.07
C ALA A 195 -3.61 17.95 0.00
N GLU A 196 -2.95 16.88 -0.43
CA GLU A 196 -1.50 16.85 -0.64
C GLU A 196 -1.05 17.83 -1.73
N ILE A 197 -1.77 17.88 -2.86
CA ILE A 197 -1.52 18.84 -3.95
C ILE A 197 -1.64 20.28 -3.44
N LYS A 198 -2.76 20.60 -2.77
CA LYS A 198 -3.02 21.95 -2.23
C LYS A 198 -2.00 22.36 -1.18
N GLY A 199 -1.62 21.43 -0.30
CA GLY A 199 -0.59 21.66 0.70
C GLY A 199 0.77 22.00 0.10
N LYS A 200 1.15 21.37 -1.02
CA LYS A 200 2.39 21.68 -1.74
C LYS A 200 2.33 22.99 -2.52
N MET A 201 1.15 23.39 -2.98
CA MET A 201 0.93 24.68 -3.64
C MET A 201 0.90 25.87 -2.66
N GLY A 202 0.95 25.61 -1.34
CA GLY A 202 0.86 26.65 -0.31
C GLY A 202 -0.57 27.13 -0.03
N ASP A 203 -1.59 26.49 -0.61
CA ASP A 203 -3.01 26.78 -0.36
C ASP A 203 -3.45 26.06 0.92
N HIS A 204 -2.98 26.55 2.07
CA HIS A 204 -3.12 25.86 3.35
C HIS A 204 -4.58 25.73 3.81
N ASP A 205 -5.42 26.71 3.52
CA ASP A 205 -6.84 26.70 3.90
C ASP A 205 -7.60 25.61 3.16
N GLU A 206 -7.39 25.50 1.84
CA GLU A 206 -8.01 24.45 1.05
C GLU A 206 -7.43 23.08 1.38
N ALA A 207 -6.11 22.98 1.60
CA ALA A 207 -5.47 21.75 2.03
C ALA A 207 -6.08 21.22 3.34
N SER A 208 -6.24 22.09 4.34
CA SER A 208 -6.87 21.74 5.63
C SER A 208 -8.29 21.21 5.43
N ARG A 209 -9.13 21.90 4.64
CA ARG A 209 -10.50 21.45 4.33
C ARG A 209 -10.50 20.08 3.65
N LYS A 210 -9.60 19.86 2.68
CA LYS A 210 -9.50 18.60 1.94
C LYS A 210 -9.02 17.45 2.82
N TYR A 211 -8.11 17.68 3.76
CA TYR A 211 -7.74 16.66 4.76
C TYR A 211 -8.92 16.26 5.63
N GLU A 212 -9.70 17.23 6.13
CA GLU A 212 -10.90 16.94 6.93
C GLU A 212 -11.94 16.16 6.14
N MET A 213 -12.17 16.53 4.86
CA MET A 213 -13.05 15.78 3.96
C MET A 213 -12.56 14.36 3.70
N ALA A 214 -11.25 14.17 3.48
CA ALA A 214 -10.64 12.86 3.27
C ALA A 214 -10.84 11.96 4.49
N ILE A 215 -10.62 12.49 5.69
CA ILE A 215 -10.79 11.76 6.96
C ILE A 215 -12.25 11.40 7.20
N ALA A 216 -13.16 12.35 7.05
CA ALA A 216 -14.60 12.10 7.24
C ALA A 216 -15.15 11.09 6.21
N ALA A 217 -14.63 11.08 4.98
CA ALA A 217 -14.97 10.08 3.99
C ALA A 217 -14.34 8.71 4.31
N ALA A 218 -13.10 8.67 4.78
CA ALA A 218 -12.42 7.42 5.16
C ALA A 218 -13.08 6.74 6.38
N GLU A 219 -13.61 7.51 7.33
CA GLU A 219 -14.38 7.00 8.46
C GLU A 219 -15.62 6.20 8.03
N LYS A 220 -16.22 6.57 6.89
CA LYS A 220 -17.39 5.87 6.33
C LYS A 220 -17.01 4.60 5.57
N SER A 221 -15.78 4.49 5.07
CA SER A 221 -15.35 3.38 4.21
C SER A 221 -14.88 2.13 4.97
N GLN A 222 -14.75 2.21 6.31
CA GLN A 222 -14.24 1.15 7.19
C GLN A 222 -12.83 0.65 6.84
N PHE A 223 -12.10 1.40 6.00
CA PHE A 223 -10.73 1.09 5.63
C PHE A 223 -9.75 1.71 6.62
N PHE A 224 -9.54 1.04 7.77
CA PHE A 224 -8.69 1.53 8.85
C PHE A 224 -7.30 1.98 8.38
N HIS A 225 -6.69 1.23 7.46
CA HIS A 225 -5.39 1.56 6.90
C HIS A 225 -5.36 2.89 6.12
N GLU A 226 -6.35 3.14 5.27
CA GLU A 226 -6.45 4.38 4.48
C GLU A 226 -6.86 5.57 5.35
N GLN A 227 -7.69 5.33 6.37
CA GLN A 227 -8.00 6.32 7.40
C GLN A 227 -6.73 6.70 8.20
N ALA A 228 -5.92 5.72 8.60
CA ALA A 228 -4.67 5.95 9.31
C ALA A 228 -3.70 6.79 8.46
N ILE A 229 -3.56 6.45 7.18
CA ILE A 229 -2.75 7.22 6.22
C ILE A 229 -3.27 8.66 6.11
N ALA A 230 -4.58 8.88 5.97
CA ALA A 230 -5.16 10.21 5.87
C ALA A 230 -4.86 11.07 7.12
N TYR A 231 -5.00 10.50 8.33
CA TYR A 231 -4.61 11.17 9.57
C TYR A 231 -3.12 11.47 9.65
N GLU A 232 -2.26 10.52 9.25
CA GLU A 232 -0.81 10.73 9.28
C GLU A 232 -0.38 11.83 8.31
N ARG A 233 -0.92 11.84 7.09
CA ARG A 233 -0.65 12.87 6.09
C ARG A 233 -1.12 14.25 6.54
N ALA A 234 -2.30 14.33 7.15
CA ALA A 234 -2.80 15.56 7.75
C ALA A 234 -1.91 16.03 8.91
N ALA A 235 -1.42 15.11 9.75
CA ALA A 235 -0.49 15.43 10.83
C ALA A 235 0.82 16.01 10.31
N ASP A 236 1.41 15.38 9.28
CA ASP A 236 2.60 15.87 8.57
C ASP A 236 2.36 17.27 7.99
N PHE A 237 1.19 17.52 7.39
CA PHE A 237 0.82 18.84 6.88
C PHE A 237 0.74 19.90 7.99
N PHE A 238 0.00 19.62 9.07
CA PHE A 238 -0.12 20.56 10.19
C PHE A 238 1.22 20.84 10.86
N LEU A 239 2.11 19.85 10.92
CA LEU A 239 3.47 20.04 11.42
C LEU A 239 4.26 21.01 10.54
N ARG A 240 4.18 20.87 9.21
CA ARG A 240 4.86 21.77 8.24
C ARG A 240 4.40 23.22 8.36
N ILE A 241 3.13 23.47 8.70
CA ILE A 241 2.59 24.83 8.88
C ILE A 241 2.66 25.34 10.33
N ASN A 242 3.47 24.69 11.19
CA ASN A 242 3.68 25.04 12.60
C ASN A 242 2.45 24.91 13.53
N GLU A 243 1.46 24.10 13.14
CA GLU A 243 0.25 23.81 13.91
C GLU A 243 0.44 22.55 14.79
N GLN A 244 1.43 22.59 15.70
CA GLN A 244 1.90 21.43 16.47
C GLN A 244 0.80 20.71 17.26
N LYS A 245 -0.13 21.46 17.88
CA LYS A 245 -1.24 20.86 18.64
C LYS A 245 -2.17 20.04 17.75
N LYS A 246 -2.46 20.53 16.54
CA LYS A 246 -3.23 19.77 15.55
C LYS A 246 -2.43 18.57 15.09
N ALA A 247 -1.15 18.75 14.71
CA ALA A 247 -0.30 17.65 14.28
C ALA A 247 -0.28 16.49 15.30
N SER A 248 -0.04 16.79 16.59
CA SER A 248 -0.04 15.79 17.65
C SER A 248 -1.37 15.05 17.80
N HIS A 249 -2.50 15.76 17.72
CA HIS A 249 -3.83 15.13 17.75
C HIS A 249 -4.02 14.13 16.60
N TYR A 250 -3.69 14.54 15.38
CA TYR A 250 -3.86 13.70 14.18
C TYR A 250 -2.90 12.51 14.19
N TYR A 251 -1.67 12.68 14.67
CA TYR A 251 -0.73 11.57 14.88
C TYR A 251 -1.26 10.55 15.88
N GLY A 252 -1.83 10.99 17.00
CA GLY A 252 -2.45 10.08 17.97
C GLY A 252 -3.59 9.26 17.36
N LYS A 253 -4.39 9.86 16.46
CA LYS A 253 -5.45 9.16 15.72
C LYS A 253 -4.87 8.15 14.73
N ALA A 254 -3.89 8.55 13.92
CA ALA A 254 -3.20 7.65 12.98
C ALA A 254 -2.61 6.44 13.70
N HIS A 255 -1.91 6.65 14.81
CA HIS A 255 -1.33 5.60 15.64
C HIS A 255 -2.37 4.56 16.08
N ASN A 256 -3.49 5.03 16.66
CA ASN A 256 -4.55 4.13 17.12
C ASN A 256 -5.18 3.33 15.97
N LEU A 257 -5.33 3.94 14.79
CA LEU A 257 -5.87 3.25 13.62
C LEU A 257 -4.89 2.21 13.05
N TYR A 258 -3.57 2.48 13.09
CA TYR A 258 -2.57 1.46 12.75
C TYR A 258 -2.64 0.25 13.70
N LEU A 259 -2.83 0.49 15.01
CA LEU A 259 -3.04 -0.59 15.97
C LEU A 259 -4.33 -1.38 15.67
N GLN A 260 -5.45 -0.70 15.37
CA GLN A 260 -6.70 -1.37 15.01
C GLN A 260 -6.60 -2.19 13.72
N TRP A 261 -5.84 -1.71 12.74
CA TRP A 261 -5.52 -2.47 11.53
C TRP A 261 -4.62 -3.68 11.80
N GLY A 262 -3.92 -3.72 12.94
CA GLY A 262 -2.95 -4.76 13.30
C GLY A 262 -1.52 -4.46 12.81
N ALA A 263 -1.26 -3.24 12.37
CA ALA A 263 0.04 -2.79 11.86
C ALA A 263 0.95 -2.28 12.99
N GLN A 264 1.28 -3.13 13.96
CA GLN A 264 2.08 -2.75 15.13
C GLN A 264 3.46 -2.19 14.75
N GLY A 265 4.15 -2.80 13.76
CA GLY A 265 5.43 -2.32 13.27
C GLY A 265 5.37 -0.88 12.74
N LYS A 266 4.29 -0.52 12.03
CA LYS A 266 4.06 0.86 11.59
C LYS A 266 3.68 1.79 12.76
N ALA A 267 2.85 1.35 13.70
CA ALA A 267 2.50 2.15 14.88
C ALA A 267 3.76 2.51 15.69
N ASP A 268 4.65 1.54 15.94
CA ASP A 268 5.93 1.75 16.61
C ASP A 268 6.83 2.71 15.83
N HIS A 269 6.92 2.53 14.51
CA HIS A 269 7.69 3.42 13.64
C HIS A 269 7.18 4.86 13.71
N LEU A 270 5.86 5.05 13.75
CA LEU A 270 5.26 6.36 13.89
C LEU A 270 5.65 7.00 15.23
N CYS A 271 5.54 6.30 16.35
CA CYS A 271 5.94 6.81 17.67
C CYS A 271 7.41 7.21 17.76
N LYS A 272 8.32 6.47 17.11
CA LYS A 272 9.76 6.79 17.12
C LYS A 272 10.12 8.04 16.33
N ASN A 273 9.32 8.37 15.31
CA ASN A 273 9.64 9.42 14.35
C ASN A 273 8.81 10.70 14.54
N ILE A 274 7.81 10.71 15.43
CA ILE A 274 7.08 11.92 15.77
C ILE A 274 7.95 12.79 16.70
N PRO A 275 8.22 14.06 16.34
CA PRO A 275 8.81 15.01 17.27
C PRO A 275 7.74 15.42 18.29
N PHE A 276 7.83 14.90 19.51
CA PHE A 276 7.10 15.44 20.66
C PHE A 276 7.98 16.47 21.38
#